data_AF-A0A366KAD6-F1
#
_entry.id   AF-A0A366KAD6-F1
#
_cell.length_a   1.000
_cell.length_b   1.000
_cell.length_c   1.000
_cell.angle_alpha   90.00
_cell.angle_beta   90.00
_cell.angle_gamma   90.00
#
_symmetry.space_group_name_H-M   'P 1'
#
loop_
_entity.id
_entity.type
_entity.pdbx_description
1 polymer ?
#
loop_
_entity_poly.entity_id
_entity_poly.type
_entity_poly.pdbx_seq_one_letter_code
_entity_poly.pdbx_strand_id
1 'polypeptide(L)'
;RALKNKGSETVNNQETPTNEPKICGYVPPVRKDVVSEASQGGDQSSVDGKVVHPGQKVEYQLDTQPKLPASLAYPVKSILFTDSFDQYLKVDKQTLELMDLDTGRPVPKSKYRTTWDDA
;
A
#
# COMPACT_ATOMS: atom_id res chain seq x y z
N ARG A 1 13.54 -5.85 -12.47
CA ARG A 1 14.92 -6.34 -12.80
C ARG A 1 15.20 -7.54 -11.89
N ALA A 2 15.60 -8.69 -12.43
CA ALA A 2 15.89 -9.87 -11.62
C ALA A 2 17.29 -9.77 -11.01
N LEU A 3 17.41 -10.08 -9.72
CA LEU A 3 18.70 -10.27 -9.06
C LEU A 3 19.16 -11.70 -9.32
N LYS A 4 20.46 -11.91 -9.48
CA LYS A 4 21.04 -13.24 -9.73
C LYS A 4 22.19 -13.49 -8.76
N ASN A 5 22.36 -14.74 -8.36
CA ASN A 5 23.50 -15.19 -7.57
C ASN A 5 24.24 -16.29 -8.33
N LYS A 6 25.58 -16.30 -8.29
CA LYS A 6 26.42 -17.36 -8.85
C LYS A 6 27.63 -17.58 -7.95
N GLY A 7 28.21 -18.76 -7.99
CA GLY A 7 29.47 -19.11 -7.33
C GLY A 7 30.23 -20.20 -8.09
N SER A 8 31.39 -20.59 -7.58
CA SER A 8 32.24 -21.66 -8.12
C SER A 8 32.97 -22.40 -6.99
N GLU A 9 33.43 -23.61 -7.29
CA GLU A 9 34.32 -24.42 -6.45
C GLU A 9 35.65 -24.63 -7.18
N THR A 10 36.77 -24.58 -6.44
CA THR A 10 38.10 -24.86 -6.98
C THR A 10 38.80 -25.96 -6.18
N VAL A 11 39.21 -27.03 -6.87
CA VAL A 11 39.98 -28.15 -6.29
C VAL A 11 41.13 -28.49 -7.22
N ASN A 12 42.36 -28.62 -6.69
CA ASN A 12 43.56 -28.94 -7.47
C ASN A 12 43.73 -28.06 -8.73
N ASN A 13 43.48 -26.75 -8.60
CA ASN A 13 43.53 -25.75 -9.68
C ASN A 13 42.46 -25.92 -10.79
N GLN A 14 41.47 -26.80 -10.62
CA GLN A 14 40.31 -26.89 -11.50
C GLN A 14 39.10 -26.19 -10.87
N GLU A 15 38.52 -25.23 -11.59
CA GLU A 15 37.33 -24.49 -11.18
C GLU A 15 36.06 -25.02 -11.86
N THR A 16 34.98 -25.20 -11.11
CA THR A 16 33.66 -25.59 -11.63
C THR A 16 32.58 -24.61 -11.14
N PRO A 17 31.76 -24.03 -12.03
CA PRO A 17 30.70 -23.11 -11.63
C PRO A 17 29.47 -23.83 -11.07
N THR A 18 28.76 -23.13 -10.19
CA THR A 18 27.39 -23.50 -9.76
C THR A 18 26.35 -23.02 -10.77
N ASN A 19 25.08 -23.39 -10.57
CA ASN A 19 23.95 -22.81 -11.31
C ASN A 19 23.72 -21.33 -10.93
N GLU A 20 22.96 -20.59 -11.75
CA GLU A 20 22.65 -19.18 -11.52
C GLU A 20 21.15 -18.96 -11.21
N PRO A 21 20.70 -19.09 -9.95
CA PRO A 21 19.30 -18.82 -9.58
C PRO A 21 18.93 -17.34 -9.72
N LYS A 22 17.63 -17.09 -9.98
CA LYS A 22 17.03 -15.75 -10.09
C LYS A 22 16.16 -15.43 -8.89
N ILE A 23 16.26 -14.20 -8.40
CA ILE A 23 15.42 -13.64 -7.34
C ILE A 23 14.63 -12.48 -7.94
N CYS A 24 13.31 -12.50 -7.75
CA CYS A 24 12.42 -11.42 -8.16
C CYS A 24 12.00 -10.62 -6.94
N GLY A 25 12.32 -9.33 -6.94
CA GLY A 25 11.76 -8.39 -5.97
C GLY A 25 10.29 -8.14 -6.27
N TYR A 26 9.47 -8.09 -5.24
CA TYR A 26 8.08 -7.67 -5.33
C TYR A 26 7.96 -6.25 -4.75
N VAL A 27 7.47 -5.32 -5.57
CA VAL A 27 7.10 -3.98 -5.14
C VAL A 27 5.58 -3.92 -5.20
N PRO A 28 4.88 -3.78 -4.05
CA PRO A 28 3.44 -3.71 -4.06
C PRO A 28 2.97 -2.46 -4.81
N PRO A 29 1.94 -2.58 -5.68
CA PRO A 29 1.32 -1.40 -6.27
C PRO A 29 0.64 -0.60 -5.16
N VAL A 30 0.75 0.72 -5.25
CA VAL A 30 0.08 1.65 -4.33
C VAL A 30 -0.61 2.72 -5.15
N ARG A 31 -1.80 3.13 -4.71
CA ARG A 31 -2.60 4.19 -5.31
C ARG A 31 -3.12 5.11 -4.20
N LYS A 32 -3.09 6.41 -4.47
CA LYS A 32 -3.81 7.42 -3.69
C LYS A 32 -4.84 8.07 -4.61
N ASP A 33 -6.05 8.24 -4.12
CA ASP A 33 -7.10 9.00 -4.79
C ASP A 33 -7.77 9.94 -3.78
N VAL A 34 -8.46 10.94 -4.30
CA VAL A 34 -9.36 11.79 -3.54
C VAL A 34 -10.73 11.72 -4.20
N VAL A 35 -11.74 11.31 -3.44
CA VAL A 35 -13.09 11.10 -3.95
C VAL A 35 -14.08 12.06 -3.29
N SER A 36 -15.18 12.31 -3.99
CA SER A 36 -16.27 13.12 -3.45
C SER A 36 -16.90 12.45 -2.22
N GLU A 37 -17.09 13.22 -1.16
CA GLU A 37 -17.65 12.73 0.11
C GLU A 37 -19.12 12.34 -0.02
N ALA A 38 -19.44 11.08 0.28
CA ALA A 38 -20.80 10.56 0.16
C ALA A 38 -21.79 11.26 1.11
N SER A 39 -21.35 11.63 2.33
CA SER A 39 -22.21 12.32 3.30
C SER A 39 -22.65 13.72 2.87
N GLN A 40 -22.02 14.29 1.82
CA GLN A 40 -22.41 15.56 1.21
C GLN A 40 -23.12 15.38 -0.16
N GLY A 41 -23.57 14.16 -0.47
CA GLY A 41 -24.23 13.85 -1.74
C GLY A 41 -23.28 13.59 -2.91
N GLY A 42 -21.98 13.40 -2.64
CA GLY A 42 -21.02 12.90 -3.62
C GLY A 42 -21.29 11.45 -4.02
N ASP A 43 -20.91 11.08 -5.22
CA ASP A 43 -21.09 9.73 -5.78
C ASP A 43 -19.85 8.84 -5.60
N GLN A 44 -18.90 9.26 -4.76
CA GLN A 44 -17.61 8.60 -4.56
C GLN A 44 -16.76 8.49 -5.83
N SER A 45 -16.99 9.36 -6.81
CA SER A 45 -16.10 9.51 -7.97
C SER A 45 -14.82 10.27 -7.61
N SER A 46 -13.75 9.99 -8.36
CA SER A 46 -12.49 10.72 -8.22
C SER A 46 -12.67 12.22 -8.53
N VAL A 47 -12.13 13.04 -7.65
CA VAL A 47 -12.03 14.49 -7.78
C VAL A 47 -10.56 14.94 -7.84
N ASP A 48 -9.64 14.02 -8.14
CA ASP A 48 -8.24 14.36 -8.34
C ASP A 48 -8.08 15.42 -9.46
N GLY A 49 -7.22 16.40 -9.21
CA GLY A 49 -7.03 17.58 -10.06
C GLY A 49 -8.18 18.58 -10.11
N LYS A 50 -9.28 18.36 -9.37
CA LYS A 50 -10.41 19.32 -9.29
C LYS A 50 -10.24 20.29 -8.11
N VAL A 51 -11.05 21.36 -8.13
CA VAL A 51 -11.08 22.35 -7.05
C VAL A 51 -12.03 21.88 -5.94
N VAL A 52 -11.56 21.95 -4.70
CA VAL A 52 -12.36 21.77 -3.49
C VAL A 52 -12.49 23.12 -2.79
N HIS A 53 -13.73 23.53 -2.49
CA HIS A 53 -14.01 24.79 -1.82
C HIS A 53 -13.86 24.67 -0.30
N PRO A 54 -13.51 25.76 0.40
CA PRO A 54 -13.43 25.76 1.86
C PRO A 54 -14.71 25.21 2.52
N GLY A 55 -14.54 24.26 3.44
CA GLY A 55 -15.63 23.62 4.17
C GLY A 55 -16.26 22.40 3.47
N GLN A 56 -15.92 22.12 2.21
CA GLN A 56 -16.27 20.84 1.58
C GLN A 56 -15.43 19.71 2.20
N LYS A 57 -16.06 18.55 2.32
CA LYS A 57 -15.39 17.31 2.72
C LYS A 57 -15.02 16.52 1.47
N VAL A 58 -13.88 15.83 1.57
CA VAL A 58 -13.43 14.84 0.61
C VAL A 58 -12.89 13.64 1.37
N GLU A 59 -12.87 12.50 0.71
CA GLU A 59 -12.31 11.28 1.26
C GLU A 59 -11.02 10.93 0.51
N TYR A 60 -9.95 10.69 1.25
CA TYR A 60 -8.72 10.17 0.68
C TYR A 60 -8.71 8.65 0.75
N GLN A 61 -8.52 8.00 -0.39
CA GLN A 61 -8.43 6.55 -0.50
C GLN A 61 -6.98 6.16 -0.75
N LEU A 62 -6.45 5.29 0.10
CA LEU A 62 -5.09 4.74 0.02
C LEU A 62 -5.18 3.24 -0.21
N ASP A 63 -4.90 2.83 -1.43
CA ASP A 63 -5.08 1.45 -1.86
C ASP A 63 -3.75 0.79 -2.18
N THR A 64 -3.72 -0.53 -1.95
CA THR A 64 -2.75 -1.43 -2.56
C THR A 64 -3.49 -2.46 -3.40
N GLN A 65 -3.07 -3.72 -3.42
CA GLN A 65 -3.78 -4.79 -4.10
C GLN A 65 -4.57 -5.69 -3.11
N PRO A 66 -5.69 -6.29 -3.55
CA PRO A 66 -6.52 -7.14 -2.71
C PRO A 66 -5.83 -8.44 -2.29
N LYS A 67 -4.87 -8.94 -3.08
CA LYS A 67 -4.20 -10.23 -2.84
C LYS A 67 -2.72 -10.12 -3.04
N LEU A 68 -1.92 -10.51 -2.06
CA LEU A 68 -0.47 -10.64 -2.22
C LEU A 68 -0.12 -11.81 -3.15
N PRO A 69 1.02 -11.77 -3.87
CA PRO A 69 1.43 -12.89 -4.71
C PRO A 69 1.62 -14.16 -3.88
N ALA A 70 1.07 -15.29 -4.35
CA ALA A 70 1.23 -16.57 -3.66
C ALA A 70 2.68 -17.10 -3.68
N SER A 71 3.52 -16.57 -4.59
CA SER A 71 4.92 -16.97 -4.79
C SER A 71 5.92 -16.14 -4.00
N LEU A 72 5.49 -15.41 -2.97
CA LEU A 72 6.43 -14.72 -2.08
C LEU A 72 7.28 -15.74 -1.33
N ALA A 73 8.59 -15.52 -1.29
CA ALA A 73 9.53 -16.40 -0.60
C ALA A 73 9.33 -16.41 0.94
N TYR A 74 8.67 -15.38 1.47
CA TYR A 74 8.44 -15.19 2.90
C TYR A 74 7.03 -14.66 3.17
N PRO A 75 6.44 -14.97 4.34
CA PRO A 75 5.15 -14.42 4.73
C PRO A 75 5.25 -12.91 5.03
N VAL A 76 4.21 -12.17 4.66
CA VAL A 76 4.06 -10.76 5.04
C VAL A 76 3.59 -10.67 6.48
N LYS A 77 4.31 -9.90 7.30
CA LYS A 77 4.02 -9.75 8.74
C LYS A 77 3.16 -8.53 9.06
N SER A 78 3.25 -7.48 8.26
CA SER A 78 2.56 -6.22 8.47
C SER A 78 2.36 -5.48 7.16
N ILE A 79 1.22 -4.79 7.05
CA ILE A 79 0.93 -3.82 5.99
C ILE A 79 0.67 -2.49 6.70
N LEU A 80 1.30 -1.42 6.21
CA LEU A 80 1.20 -0.09 6.80
C LEU A 80 0.75 0.89 5.72
N PHE A 81 -0.17 1.76 6.10
CA PHE A 81 -0.58 2.91 5.31
C PHE A 81 -0.11 4.16 6.04
N THR A 82 0.59 5.03 5.34
CA THR A 82 1.10 6.30 5.88
C THR A 82 0.70 7.39 4.93
N ASP A 83 0.05 8.43 5.46
CA ASP A 83 -0.32 9.62 4.72
C ASP A 83 0.30 10.86 5.36
N SER A 84 0.70 11.80 4.51
CA SER A 84 1.01 13.17 4.87
C SER A 84 0.03 14.06 4.10
N PHE A 85 -0.84 14.72 4.86
CA PHE A 85 -1.89 15.59 4.33
C PHE A 85 -1.52 17.06 4.52
N ASP A 86 -2.08 17.90 3.66
CA ASP A 86 -1.81 19.33 3.64
C ASP A 86 -2.37 20.04 4.90
N GLN A 87 -1.68 21.08 5.36
CA GLN A 87 -2.06 21.92 6.49
C GLN A 87 -3.45 22.59 6.36
N TYR A 88 -3.97 22.73 5.14
CA TYR A 88 -5.30 23.29 4.90
C TYR A 88 -6.44 22.28 5.09
N LEU A 89 -6.11 21.01 5.36
CA LEU A 89 -7.07 19.96 5.63
C LEU A 89 -7.23 19.74 7.13
N LYS A 90 -8.48 19.65 7.58
CA LYS A 90 -8.81 19.19 8.92
C LYS A 90 -9.27 17.74 8.83
N VAL A 91 -8.42 16.81 9.26
CA VAL A 91 -8.74 15.38 9.21
C VAL A 91 -9.83 15.01 10.21
N ASP A 92 -10.88 14.34 9.72
CA ASP A 92 -11.94 13.77 10.54
C ASP A 92 -11.57 12.35 10.99
N LYS A 93 -10.81 12.27 12.10
CA LYS A 93 -10.26 11.01 12.63
C LYS A 93 -11.31 9.96 12.99
N GLN A 94 -12.58 10.36 13.18
CA GLN A 94 -13.65 9.44 13.53
C GLN A 94 -14.10 8.59 12.34
N THR A 95 -13.92 9.12 11.12
CA THR A 95 -14.35 8.53 9.86
C THR A 95 -13.33 7.59 9.21
N LEU A 96 -12.14 7.42 9.82
CA LEU A 96 -11.16 6.46 9.30
C LEU A 96 -11.71 5.03 9.35
N GLU A 97 -11.77 4.42 8.16
CA GLU A 97 -12.16 3.06 7.91
C GLU A 97 -11.05 2.34 7.13
N LEU A 98 -10.90 1.04 7.38
CA LEU A 98 -10.01 0.18 6.60
C LEU A 98 -10.89 -0.84 5.89
N MET A 99 -10.79 -0.93 4.57
CA MET A 99 -11.60 -1.85 3.76
C MET A 99 -10.76 -3.04 3.28
N ASP A 100 -11.33 -4.23 3.36
CA ASP A 100 -10.80 -5.40 2.68
C ASP A 100 -11.26 -5.37 1.23
N LEU A 101 -10.32 -5.13 0.31
CA LEU A 101 -10.59 -5.01 -1.12
C LEU A 101 -11.04 -6.34 -1.77
N ASP A 102 -10.75 -7.51 -1.17
CA ASP A 102 -11.22 -8.79 -1.71
C ASP A 102 -12.70 -9.04 -1.37
N THR A 103 -13.12 -8.64 -0.17
CA THR A 103 -14.50 -8.87 0.30
C THR A 103 -15.42 -7.65 0.18
N GLY A 104 -14.85 -6.46 0.00
CA GLY A 104 -15.57 -5.17 0.01
C GLY A 104 -16.12 -4.81 1.39
N ARG A 105 -15.60 -5.40 2.46
CA ARG A 105 -16.11 -5.23 3.82
C ARG A 105 -15.14 -4.45 4.71
N PRO A 106 -15.64 -3.71 5.71
CA PRO A 106 -14.77 -3.04 6.65
C PRO A 106 -14.05 -4.04 7.55
N VAL A 107 -12.76 -3.79 7.72
CA VAL A 107 -11.91 -4.44 8.69
C VAL A 107 -12.20 -3.83 10.06
N PRO A 108 -12.53 -4.62 11.10
CA PRO A 108 -12.84 -4.07 12.42
C PRO A 108 -11.66 -3.31 13.04
N LYS A 109 -11.94 -2.20 13.75
CA LYS A 109 -10.93 -1.38 14.47
C LYS A 109 -10.07 -2.19 15.44
N SER A 110 -10.55 -3.33 15.96
CA SER A 110 -9.77 -4.23 16.82
C SER A 110 -8.66 -5.00 16.09
N LYS A 111 -8.63 -4.96 14.75
CA LYS A 111 -7.66 -5.67 13.90
C LYS A 111 -6.53 -4.79 13.39
N TYR A 112 -6.57 -3.49 13.62
CA TYR A 112 -5.52 -2.57 13.21
C TYR A 112 -5.25 -1.49 14.28
N ARG A 113 -4.15 -0.77 14.11
CA ARG A 113 -3.78 0.37 14.96
C ARG A 113 -3.61 1.60 14.08
N THR A 114 -4.01 2.74 14.60
CA THR A 114 -3.83 4.05 13.96
C THR A 114 -3.01 4.93 14.90
N THR A 115 -2.04 5.64 14.34
CA THR A 115 -1.24 6.64 15.03
C THR A 115 -1.42 7.96 14.30
N TRP A 116 -1.62 9.05 15.04
CA TRP A 116 -1.74 10.41 14.50
C TRP A 116 -0.54 11.22 14.98
N ASP A 117 0.11 11.93 14.06
CA ASP A 117 1.13 12.91 14.37
C ASP A 117 0.48 14.29 14.39
N ASP A 118 0.16 14.76 15.59
CA ASP A 118 -0.54 16.03 15.84
C ASP A 118 0.41 17.14 16.31
N ALA A 119 1.73 16.91 16.20
CA ALA A 119 2.77 17.82 16.66
C ALA A 119 2.90 19.08 15.80
#